data_AF-A0A3B9EUQ1-F1
#
_entry.id   AF-A0A3B9EUQ1-F1
#
_cell.length_a   1.000
_cell.length_b   1.000
_cell.length_c   1.000
_cell.angle_alpha   90.00
_cell.angle_beta   90.00
_cell.angle_gamma   90.00
#
_symmetry.space_group_name_H-M   'P 1'
#
loop_
_entity.id
_entity.type
_entity.pdbx_description
1 polymer ?
#
loop_
_entity_poly.entity_id
_entity_poly.type
_entity_poly.pdbx_seq_one_letter_code
_entity_poly.pdbx_strand_id
1 'polypeptide(L)'
;MEFITKTFEGGWNAEADPANLHPTEYLEAENMQMMATGMNNGSVLKPVPGTDLIPHNISSLNGYCVGIIKDKSKSRFFYFMKTSASTEGDKIFEYNLQTGSTKLVLEWTGFNFQETHLITGGGVIGDLLFWTDDLSAPRFINVERAKSGDYPTPLQEENISINRRPPNFPLQNTKLLKSEIPVGFFEKGSVAFIYRYVYLDHEPSTWSIPSRSTLPNWYFGEKCDQVKVEIPLHETIPEDVAEIHFAAIDKETWATVIFEKVKRSEKPDQFMDHPGTLFKAYFNGQFNGPAVP
;
A
#
# COMPACT_ATOMS: atom_id res chain seq x y z
N MET A 1 4.93 -2.75 47.00
CA MET A 1 5.37 -1.36 46.78
C MET A 1 4.13 -0.51 46.99
N GLU A 2 4.05 0.26 48.08
CA GLU A 2 2.96 1.23 48.22
C GLU A 2 3.16 2.33 47.18
N PHE A 3 2.11 2.63 46.41
CA PHE A 3 2.12 3.78 45.52
C PHE A 3 1.99 5.03 46.39
N ILE A 4 3.13 5.65 46.72
CA ILE A 4 3.15 6.95 47.38
C ILE A 4 2.56 7.95 46.38
N THR A 5 1.32 8.38 46.64
CA THR A 5 0.70 9.46 45.88
C THR A 5 1.25 10.76 46.45
N LYS A 6 2.27 11.33 45.80
CA LYS A 6 2.81 12.63 46.20
C LYS A 6 1.88 13.73 45.69
N THR A 7 1.19 14.41 46.59
CA THR A 7 0.41 15.60 46.26
C THR A 7 1.38 16.76 46.02
N PHE A 8 1.26 17.42 44.88
CA PHE A 8 2.02 18.64 44.59
C PHE A 8 1.26 19.83 45.17
N GLU A 9 1.85 20.48 46.15
CA GLU A 9 1.34 21.73 46.72
C GLU A 9 2.30 22.84 46.31
N GLY A 10 1.78 23.99 45.84
CA GLY A 10 2.53 25.17 45.41
C GLY A 10 2.91 25.21 43.91
N GLY A 11 3.91 26.03 43.55
CA GLY A 11 4.18 26.49 42.18
C GLY A 11 5.58 26.15 41.64
N TRP A 12 5.81 26.47 40.36
CA TRP A 12 7.12 26.35 39.72
C TRP A 12 7.92 27.64 39.93
N ASN A 13 9.13 27.53 40.47
CA ASN A 13 10.06 28.63 40.67
C ASN A 13 11.45 28.26 40.15
N ALA A 14 11.69 28.53 38.86
CA ALA A 14 12.97 28.25 38.19
C ALA A 14 14.04 29.33 38.46
N GLU A 15 13.65 30.45 39.09
CA GLU A 15 14.53 31.61 39.32
C GLU A 15 15.16 31.60 40.71
N ALA A 16 14.58 30.86 41.65
CA ALA A 16 15.11 30.74 43.00
C ALA A 16 16.34 29.83 43.06
N ASP A 17 17.30 30.22 43.89
CA ASP A 17 18.39 29.35 44.31
C ASP A 17 17.80 28.07 44.95
N PRO A 18 18.26 26.86 44.56
CA PRO A 18 17.81 25.59 45.13
C PRO A 18 17.84 25.54 46.67
N ALA A 19 18.71 26.31 47.32
CA ALA A 19 18.78 26.40 48.78
C ALA A 19 17.65 27.24 49.41
N ASN A 20 17.00 28.10 48.63
CA ASN A 20 15.96 29.04 49.08
C ASN A 20 14.56 28.68 48.58
N LEU A 21 14.40 27.54 47.92
CA LEU A 21 13.09 27.07 47.48
C LEU A 21 12.19 26.77 48.67
N HIS A 22 10.95 27.27 48.63
CA HIS A 22 9.96 26.88 49.62
C HIS A 22 9.69 25.36 49.52
N PRO A 23 9.38 24.63 50.62
CA PRO A 23 9.11 23.19 50.55
C PRO A 23 7.97 22.76 49.62
N THR A 24 7.13 23.73 49.21
CA THR A 24 6.02 23.57 48.26
C THR A 24 6.34 24.17 46.88
N GLU A 25 7.56 24.62 46.63
CA GLU A 25 7.98 25.07 45.31
C GLU A 25 8.78 23.97 44.63
N TYR A 26 8.76 23.97 43.30
CA TYR A 26 9.49 23.02 42.48
C TYR A 26 10.39 23.78 41.52
N LEU A 27 11.65 23.35 41.38
CA LEU A 27 12.63 23.98 40.49
C LEU A 27 12.45 23.55 39.03
N GLU A 28 12.11 22.28 38.82
CA GLU A 28 11.95 21.66 37.50
C GLU A 28 10.82 20.65 37.50
N ALA A 29 10.29 20.42 36.30
CA ALA A 29 9.09 19.64 36.03
C ALA A 29 9.29 18.86 34.72
N GLU A 30 9.77 17.62 34.80
CA GLU A 30 9.98 16.75 33.65
C GLU A 30 8.97 15.61 33.60
N ASN A 31 8.64 15.16 32.38
CA ASN A 31 7.73 14.03 32.14
C ASN A 31 6.36 14.18 32.83
N MET A 32 5.76 15.37 32.80
CA MET A 32 4.41 15.62 33.32
C MET A 32 3.44 15.94 32.19
N GLN A 33 2.19 15.48 32.32
CA GLN A 33 1.09 15.83 31.43
C GLN A 33 0.01 16.58 32.21
N MET A 34 -0.42 17.73 31.66
CA MET A 34 -1.59 18.46 32.14
C MET A 34 -2.86 17.87 31.51
N MET A 35 -3.78 17.39 32.34
CA MET A 35 -5.13 17.03 31.88
C MET A 35 -6.12 18.13 32.31
N ALA A 36 -6.91 18.61 31.37
CA ALA A 36 -8.05 19.47 31.66
C ALA A 36 -9.27 18.61 31.97
N THR A 37 -9.62 18.49 33.25
CA THR A 37 -10.92 17.95 33.64
C THR A 37 -11.98 18.97 33.26
N GLY A 38 -12.94 18.54 32.45
CA GLY A 38 -14.04 19.40 31.99
C GLY A 38 -14.79 20.03 33.16
N MET A 39 -14.99 21.34 33.06
CA MET A 39 -15.70 22.23 33.99
C MET A 39 -14.99 22.52 35.32
N ASN A 40 -14.26 23.63 35.29
CA ASN A 40 -14.10 24.59 36.39
C ASN A 40 -13.42 24.15 37.70
N ASN A 41 -12.76 22.99 37.78
CA ASN A 41 -11.90 22.68 38.92
C ASN A 41 -10.65 21.90 38.49
N GLY A 42 -9.49 22.52 38.71
CA GLY A 42 -8.18 21.87 38.87
C GLY A 42 -7.62 21.13 37.65
N SER A 43 -6.63 21.72 36.99
CA SER A 43 -5.70 20.97 36.15
C SER A 43 -4.88 20.04 37.04
N VAL A 44 -5.06 18.72 36.90
CA VAL A 44 -4.24 17.74 37.62
C VAL A 44 -3.01 17.43 36.77
N LEU A 45 -1.84 17.68 37.33
CA LEU A 45 -0.57 17.20 36.79
C LEU A 45 -0.45 15.70 37.07
N LYS A 46 -0.29 14.89 36.02
CA LYS A 46 0.04 13.47 36.17
C LYS A 46 1.44 13.21 35.61
N PRO A 47 2.25 12.36 36.26
CA PRO A 47 3.46 11.86 35.63
C PRO A 47 3.08 11.08 34.37
N VAL A 48 3.81 11.32 33.29
CA VAL A 48 3.79 10.46 32.11
C VAL A 48 4.42 9.13 32.55
N PRO A 49 3.73 7.99 32.37
CA PRO A 49 4.33 6.68 32.65
C PRO A 49 5.69 6.57 31.94
N GLY A 50 6.70 6.07 32.64
CA GLY A 50 8.06 5.97 32.12
C GLY A 50 8.20 5.02 30.91
N THR A 51 9.43 4.80 30.46
CA THR A 51 9.74 3.79 29.46
C THR A 51 9.67 2.39 30.06
N ASP A 52 8.68 1.61 29.67
CA ASP A 52 8.68 0.17 29.91
C ASP A 52 9.61 -0.52 28.90
N LEU A 53 10.62 -1.23 29.40
CA LEU A 53 11.43 -2.10 28.55
C LEU A 53 10.54 -3.23 28.07
N ILE A 54 10.29 -3.27 26.77
CA ILE A 54 9.61 -4.40 26.14
C ILE A 54 10.64 -5.51 25.97
N PRO A 55 10.54 -6.64 26.71
CA PRO A 55 11.50 -7.72 26.58
C PRO A 55 11.38 -8.33 25.18
N HIS A 56 12.42 -8.16 24.38
CA HIS A 56 12.54 -8.78 23.07
C HIS A 56 13.07 -10.21 23.26
N ASN A 57 12.16 -11.16 23.46
CA ASN A 57 12.49 -12.56 23.76
C ASN A 57 12.85 -13.40 22.51
N ILE A 58 13.29 -12.78 21.41
CA ILE A 58 13.74 -13.52 20.23
C ILE A 58 15.22 -13.86 20.42
N SER A 59 15.46 -15.07 20.94
CA SER A 59 16.73 -15.58 21.46
C SER A 59 17.85 -15.81 20.42
N SER A 60 17.80 -15.16 19.25
CA SER A 60 18.78 -15.39 18.19
C SER A 60 19.06 -14.19 17.27
N LEU A 61 18.46 -13.02 17.52
CA LEU A 61 18.64 -11.87 16.61
C LEU A 61 19.81 -11.00 17.06
N ASN A 62 20.98 -11.18 16.44
CA ASN A 62 22.04 -10.17 16.48
C ASN A 62 21.68 -9.07 15.47
N GLY A 63 21.25 -7.92 15.96
CA GLY A 63 20.79 -6.83 15.12
C GLY A 63 20.42 -5.57 15.90
N TYR A 64 20.09 -4.50 15.17
CA TYR A 64 19.65 -3.23 15.73
C TYR A 64 18.34 -2.78 15.08
N CYS A 65 17.58 -1.97 15.83
CA CYS A 65 16.33 -1.40 15.36
C CYS A 65 16.61 -0.14 14.53
N VAL A 66 16.10 -0.08 13.29
CA VAL A 66 16.25 1.08 12.39
C VAL A 66 15.03 2.01 12.41
N GLY A 67 13.94 1.60 13.04
CA GLY A 67 12.75 2.45 13.15
C GLY A 67 11.54 1.74 13.72
N ILE A 68 10.53 2.53 14.07
CA ILE A 68 9.27 2.07 14.67
C ILE A 68 8.12 2.83 14.05
N ILE A 69 7.07 2.11 13.65
CA ILE A 69 5.80 2.68 13.19
C ILE A 69 4.69 2.22 14.11
N LYS A 70 3.94 3.18 14.66
CA LYS A 70 2.88 2.92 15.64
C LYS A 70 1.52 2.78 14.94
N ASP A 71 0.80 1.69 15.22
CA ASP A 71 -0.60 1.50 14.85
C ASP A 71 -1.49 1.72 16.08
N LYS A 72 -1.99 2.95 16.19
CA LYS A 72 -2.86 3.36 17.30
C LYS A 72 -4.21 2.64 17.28
N SER A 73 -4.68 2.21 16.11
CA SER A 73 -6.01 1.64 15.96
C SER A 73 -6.12 0.25 16.61
N LYS A 74 -5.07 -0.56 16.48
CA LYS A 74 -5.00 -1.94 16.99
C LYS A 74 -4.11 -2.08 18.22
N SER A 75 -3.64 -0.96 18.80
CA SER A 75 -2.71 -0.95 19.93
C SER A 75 -1.50 -1.87 19.68
N ARG A 76 -0.89 -1.73 18.50
CA ARG A 76 0.31 -2.47 18.09
C ARG A 76 1.34 -1.50 17.53
N PHE A 77 2.59 -1.92 17.46
CA PHE A 77 3.59 -1.20 16.69
C PHE A 77 4.43 -2.18 15.88
N PHE A 78 4.93 -1.69 14.76
CA PHE A 78 5.86 -2.38 13.90
C PHE A 78 7.24 -1.81 14.14
N TYR A 79 8.24 -2.67 14.21
CA TYR A 79 9.62 -2.24 14.32
C TYR A 79 10.48 -3.04 13.35
N PHE A 80 11.47 -2.35 12.82
CA PHE A 80 12.29 -2.80 11.70
C PHE A 80 13.67 -3.13 12.23
N MET A 81 14.09 -4.37 12.03
CA MET A 81 15.33 -4.89 12.58
C MET A 81 16.29 -5.22 11.46
N LYS A 82 17.47 -4.60 11.52
CA LYS A 82 18.60 -4.95 10.68
C LYS A 82 19.37 -6.09 11.35
N THR A 83 19.49 -7.22 10.67
CA THR A 83 20.32 -8.37 11.08
C THR A 83 21.79 -8.13 10.75
N SER A 84 22.68 -8.55 11.66
CA SER A 84 24.13 -8.37 11.51
C SER A 84 24.77 -9.36 10.52
N ALA A 85 24.15 -10.52 10.31
CA ALA A 85 24.62 -11.51 9.34
C ALA A 85 24.03 -11.22 7.96
N SER A 86 24.87 -11.09 6.93
CA SER A 86 24.42 -10.85 5.55
C SER A 86 23.63 -12.01 4.94
N THR A 87 23.69 -13.20 5.53
CA THR A 87 22.94 -14.39 5.12
C THR A 87 21.52 -14.43 5.70
N GLU A 88 21.23 -13.64 6.74
CA GLU A 88 19.91 -13.56 7.35
C GLU A 88 19.20 -12.31 6.85
N GLY A 89 17.95 -12.46 6.41
CA GLY A 89 17.17 -11.33 5.93
C GLY A 89 16.89 -10.34 7.04
N ASP A 90 16.76 -9.06 6.69
CA ASP A 90 16.28 -8.09 7.64
C ASP A 90 14.81 -8.38 7.95
N LYS A 91 14.36 -7.99 9.14
CA LYS A 91 13.09 -8.49 9.69
C LYS A 91 12.18 -7.35 10.11
N ILE A 92 10.89 -7.52 9.81
CA ILE A 92 9.83 -6.66 10.30
C ILE A 92 9.06 -7.44 11.35
N PHE A 93 8.91 -6.85 12.54
CA PHE A 93 8.18 -7.45 13.64
C PHE A 93 6.95 -6.63 14.01
N GLU A 94 5.91 -7.32 14.46
CA GLU A 94 4.72 -6.76 15.08
C GLU A 94 4.81 -6.99 16.59
N TYR A 95 4.66 -5.94 17.39
CA TYR A 95 4.45 -6.04 18.83
C TYR A 95 3.03 -5.62 19.19
N ASN A 96 2.32 -6.50 19.89
CA ASN A 96 0.98 -6.21 20.40
C ASN A 96 1.06 -5.75 21.87
N LEU A 97 0.60 -4.53 22.14
CA LEU A 97 0.65 -3.92 23.49
C LEU A 97 -0.31 -4.58 24.48
N GLN A 98 -1.37 -5.25 24.01
CA GLN A 98 -2.37 -5.89 24.88
C GLN A 98 -1.90 -7.27 25.35
N THR A 99 -1.31 -8.05 24.44
CA THR A 99 -0.84 -9.41 24.75
C THR A 99 0.62 -9.46 25.19
N GLY A 100 1.37 -8.37 24.98
CA GLY A 100 2.81 -8.32 25.26
C GLY A 100 3.66 -9.23 24.38
N SER A 101 3.13 -9.63 23.21
CA SER A 101 3.76 -10.63 22.33
C SER A 101 4.33 -10.01 21.06
N THR A 102 5.51 -10.47 20.66
CA THR A 102 6.14 -10.18 19.36
C THR A 102 5.83 -11.28 18.35
N LYS A 103 5.54 -10.91 17.10
CA LYS A 103 5.43 -11.83 15.95
C LYS A 103 6.28 -11.34 14.78
N LEU A 104 6.90 -12.28 14.06
CA LEU A 104 7.55 -11.98 12.78
C LEU A 104 6.46 -11.68 11.74
N VAL A 105 6.60 -10.57 11.01
CA VAL A 105 5.73 -10.20 9.89
C VAL A 105 6.33 -10.69 8.59
N LEU A 106 7.57 -10.31 8.31
CA LEU A 106 8.28 -10.65 7.08
C LEU A 106 9.79 -10.62 7.32
N GLU A 107 10.50 -11.54 6.66
CA GLU A 107 11.96 -11.59 6.61
C GLU A 107 12.39 -11.60 5.15
N TRP A 108 13.29 -10.68 4.77
CA TRP A 108 13.80 -10.61 3.41
C TRP A 108 15.18 -9.96 3.35
N THR A 109 16.09 -10.55 2.57
CA THR A 109 17.44 -10.02 2.38
C THR A 109 17.48 -8.76 1.54
N GLY A 110 16.46 -8.50 0.72
CA GLY A 110 16.37 -7.31 -0.14
C GLY A 110 15.93 -6.03 0.57
N PHE A 111 15.48 -6.10 1.83
CA PHE A 111 15.13 -4.90 2.58
C PHE A 111 16.33 -3.95 2.72
N ASN A 112 17.51 -4.50 2.98
CA ASN A 112 18.78 -3.80 3.02
C ASN A 112 18.78 -2.57 3.95
N PHE A 113 18.22 -2.71 5.15
CA PHE A 113 18.21 -1.65 6.16
C PHE A 113 19.63 -1.26 6.58
N GLN A 114 19.84 0.03 6.90
CA GLN A 114 21.16 0.59 7.23
C GLN A 114 21.12 1.42 8.52
N GLU A 115 22.21 1.43 9.29
CA GLU A 115 22.35 2.28 10.51
C GLU A 115 22.21 3.77 10.19
N THR A 116 22.69 4.17 9.01
CA THR A 116 22.73 5.56 8.56
C THR A 116 21.43 6.05 7.94
N HIS A 117 20.50 5.15 7.64
CA HIS A 117 19.26 5.43 6.93
C HIS A 117 18.09 4.84 7.73
N LEU A 118 17.68 5.61 8.76
CA LEU A 118 16.62 5.20 9.68
C LEU A 118 15.23 5.35 9.03
N ILE A 119 14.33 4.46 9.42
CA ILE A 119 12.91 4.57 9.03
C ILE A 119 12.26 5.62 9.92
N THR A 120 12.18 6.84 9.39
CA THR A 120 11.61 8.02 10.06
C THR A 120 10.16 8.29 9.66
N GLY A 121 9.76 7.84 8.46
CA GLY A 121 8.46 8.08 7.87
C GLY A 121 7.72 6.79 7.55
N GLY A 122 6.42 6.78 7.84
CA GLY A 122 5.55 5.66 7.54
C GLY A 122 4.23 5.72 8.30
N GLY A 123 3.39 4.71 8.08
CA GLY A 123 2.06 4.66 8.67
C GLY A 123 1.35 3.35 8.39
N VAL A 124 0.20 3.18 9.04
CA VAL A 124 -0.63 1.99 8.88
C VAL A 124 -2.04 2.43 8.48
N ILE A 125 -2.56 1.86 7.40
CA ILE A 125 -3.92 2.08 6.93
C ILE A 125 -4.59 0.71 6.82
N GLY A 126 -5.52 0.41 7.74
CA GLY A 126 -6.11 -0.92 7.83
C GLY A 126 -5.06 -1.98 8.19
N ASP A 127 -4.72 -2.82 7.22
CA ASP A 127 -3.68 -3.86 7.33
C ASP A 127 -2.46 -3.59 6.46
N LEU A 128 -2.42 -2.45 5.79
CA LEU A 128 -1.28 -2.01 4.97
C LEU A 128 -0.32 -1.19 5.82
N LEU A 129 0.92 -1.65 5.94
CA LEU A 129 2.03 -0.96 6.58
C LEU A 129 2.89 -0.30 5.49
N PHE A 130 3.06 1.02 5.57
CA PHE A 130 3.86 1.83 4.66
C PHE A 130 5.09 2.37 5.37
N TRP A 131 6.24 2.42 4.69
CA TRP A 131 7.45 3.01 5.25
C TRP A 131 8.42 3.56 4.18
N THR A 132 9.32 4.43 4.64
CA THR A 132 10.41 5.01 3.84
C THR A 132 11.69 5.03 4.67
N ASP A 133 12.81 4.71 4.06
CA ASP A 133 14.14 4.64 4.68
C ASP A 133 15.13 5.68 4.13
N ASP A 134 14.69 6.66 3.31
CA ASP A 134 15.55 7.67 2.67
C ASP A 134 16.68 7.09 1.78
N LEU A 135 16.57 5.81 1.41
CA LEU A 135 17.53 5.10 0.56
C LEU A 135 16.84 4.39 -0.60
N SER A 136 15.77 3.67 -0.27
CA SER A 136 14.96 2.87 -1.19
C SER A 136 13.72 3.65 -1.62
N ALA A 137 13.05 3.16 -2.67
CA ALA A 137 11.71 3.65 -2.98
C ALA A 137 10.76 3.39 -1.79
N PRO A 138 9.72 4.22 -1.60
CA PRO A 138 8.68 3.96 -0.62
C PRO A 138 8.08 2.56 -0.79
N ARG A 139 7.96 1.84 0.33
CA ARG A 139 7.52 0.46 0.37
C ARG A 139 6.24 0.31 1.18
N PHE A 140 5.50 -0.74 0.90
CA PHE A 140 4.38 -1.16 1.72
C PHE A 140 4.23 -2.68 1.73
N ILE A 141 3.57 -3.19 2.78
CA ILE A 141 3.16 -4.59 2.87
C ILE A 141 1.77 -4.72 3.47
N ASN A 142 1.06 -5.77 3.07
CA ASN A 142 -0.09 -6.25 3.80
C ASN A 142 0.38 -7.16 4.94
N VAL A 143 0.18 -6.71 6.17
CA VAL A 143 0.68 -7.37 7.39
C VAL A 143 0.06 -8.75 7.58
N GLU A 144 -1.23 -8.91 7.31
CA GLU A 144 -1.89 -10.21 7.48
C GLU A 144 -1.45 -11.19 6.40
N ARG A 145 -1.31 -10.72 5.15
CA ARG A 145 -0.81 -11.53 4.03
C ARG A 145 0.64 -11.98 4.24
N ALA A 146 1.48 -11.10 4.78
CA ALA A 146 2.86 -11.42 5.11
C ALA A 146 2.92 -12.51 6.19
N LYS A 147 2.12 -12.39 7.25
CA LYS A 147 2.04 -13.40 8.33
C LYS A 147 1.48 -14.74 7.86
N SER A 148 0.60 -14.76 6.85
CA SER A 148 0.09 -16.01 6.27
C SER A 148 1.04 -16.67 5.27
N GLY A 149 2.16 -16.01 4.92
CA GLY A 149 3.11 -16.51 3.92
C GLY A 149 2.59 -16.42 2.48
N ASP A 150 1.60 -15.57 2.22
CA ASP A 150 0.98 -15.39 0.90
C ASP A 150 1.69 -14.26 0.11
N TYR A 151 3.02 -14.33 0.10
CA TYR A 151 3.89 -13.49 -0.71
C TYR A 151 4.75 -14.38 -1.62
N PRO A 152 5.09 -13.91 -2.84
CA PRO A 152 5.91 -14.70 -3.76
C PRO A 152 7.25 -15.11 -3.13
N THR A 153 7.69 -16.33 -3.44
CA THR A 153 9.01 -16.86 -3.05
C THR A 153 9.79 -17.28 -4.29
N PRO A 154 10.88 -16.57 -4.68
CA PRO A 154 11.54 -15.50 -3.95
C PRO A 154 10.77 -14.16 -4.01
N LEU A 155 10.75 -13.45 -2.87
CA LEU A 155 10.20 -12.10 -2.81
C LEU A 155 11.09 -11.14 -3.61
N GLN A 156 10.47 -10.25 -4.39
CA GLN A 156 11.14 -9.24 -5.19
C GLN A 156 10.71 -7.83 -4.75
N GLU A 157 11.53 -6.83 -5.07
CA GLU A 157 11.26 -5.43 -4.73
C GLU A 157 9.90 -4.95 -5.29
N GLU A 158 9.52 -5.43 -6.48
CA GLU A 158 8.26 -5.08 -7.15
C GLU A 158 7.01 -5.49 -6.34
N ASN A 159 7.13 -6.49 -5.46
CA ASN A 159 6.01 -6.99 -4.65
C ASN A 159 5.71 -6.10 -3.43
N ILE A 160 6.66 -5.26 -3.03
CA ILE A 160 6.56 -4.39 -1.84
C ILE A 160 6.71 -2.90 -2.19
N SER A 161 6.97 -2.57 -3.44
CA SER A 161 7.05 -1.18 -3.90
C SER A 161 5.66 -0.57 -4.02
N ILE A 162 5.50 0.68 -3.56
CA ILE A 162 4.28 1.46 -3.79
C ILE A 162 4.07 1.72 -5.30
N ASN A 163 5.16 1.79 -6.07
CA ASN A 163 5.11 1.98 -7.51
C ASN A 163 4.86 0.66 -8.23
N ARG A 164 3.58 0.27 -8.27
CA ARG A 164 3.14 -0.95 -8.96
C ARG A 164 3.41 -0.89 -10.45
N ARG A 165 3.93 -1.99 -10.99
CA ARG A 165 4.28 -2.12 -12.41
C ARG A 165 3.04 -1.96 -13.30
N PRO A 166 3.02 -1.00 -14.24
CA PRO A 166 1.96 -0.92 -15.24
C PRO A 166 2.15 -2.00 -16.32
N PRO A 167 1.12 -2.25 -17.14
CA PRO A 167 1.31 -3.10 -18.31
C PRO A 167 2.27 -2.46 -19.31
N ASN A 168 3.21 -3.25 -19.84
CA ASN A 168 4.30 -2.74 -20.66
C ASN A 168 3.91 -2.54 -22.12
N PHE A 169 3.04 -3.41 -22.64
CA PHE A 169 2.64 -3.40 -24.04
C PHE A 169 1.20 -2.92 -24.24
N PRO A 170 0.92 -2.17 -25.32
CA PRO A 170 -0.44 -1.75 -25.65
C PRO A 170 -1.30 -2.93 -26.11
N LEU A 171 -2.62 -2.80 -25.96
CA LEU A 171 -3.57 -3.81 -26.47
C LEU A 171 -3.52 -3.91 -28.00
N GLN A 172 -3.68 -5.12 -28.52
CA GLN A 172 -3.93 -5.37 -29.94
C GLN A 172 -5.42 -5.31 -30.19
N ASN A 173 -5.85 -4.53 -31.19
CA ASN A 173 -7.25 -4.42 -31.54
C ASN A 173 -7.53 -4.88 -32.97
N THR A 174 -8.61 -5.65 -33.12
CA THR A 174 -9.09 -6.15 -34.40
C THR A 174 -10.56 -5.82 -34.54
N LYS A 175 -10.92 -5.11 -35.61
CA LYS A 175 -12.32 -4.88 -35.97
C LYS A 175 -12.94 -6.19 -36.46
N LEU A 176 -14.13 -6.49 -35.97
CA LEU A 176 -14.90 -7.68 -36.33
C LEU A 176 -16.31 -7.29 -36.78
N LEU A 177 -16.88 -8.15 -37.63
CA LEU A 177 -18.28 -8.12 -38.01
C LEU A 177 -18.95 -9.39 -37.49
N LYS A 178 -19.79 -9.26 -36.46
CA LYS A 178 -20.47 -10.38 -35.81
C LYS A 178 -21.88 -10.61 -36.37
N SER A 179 -22.56 -9.57 -36.81
CA SER A 179 -23.92 -9.64 -37.37
C SER A 179 -23.95 -9.35 -38.87
N GLU A 180 -24.79 -10.09 -39.61
CA GLU A 180 -25.03 -9.86 -41.05
C GLU A 180 -25.66 -8.49 -41.35
N ILE A 181 -26.33 -7.90 -40.35
CA ILE A 181 -26.84 -6.53 -40.38
C ILE A 181 -25.95 -5.69 -39.44
N PRO A 182 -24.91 -5.02 -39.98
CA PRO A 182 -24.08 -4.15 -39.16
C PRO A 182 -24.90 -2.94 -38.68
N VAL A 183 -25.14 -2.87 -37.38
CA VAL A 183 -25.56 -1.63 -36.72
C VAL A 183 -24.34 -0.72 -36.63
N GLY A 184 -24.39 0.44 -37.29
CA GLY A 184 -23.29 1.38 -37.51
C GLY A 184 -22.78 2.11 -36.26
N PHE A 185 -22.31 1.37 -35.25
CA PHE A 185 -21.85 1.95 -33.99
C PHE A 185 -20.49 2.64 -34.11
N PHE A 186 -19.61 2.16 -35.00
CA PHE A 186 -18.29 2.77 -35.26
C PHE A 186 -18.32 3.86 -36.33
N GLU A 187 -19.50 4.39 -36.68
CA GLU A 187 -19.62 5.48 -37.65
C GLU A 187 -19.26 6.84 -37.02
N LYS A 188 -19.26 6.95 -35.69
CA LYS A 188 -18.90 8.17 -34.95
C LYS A 188 -17.79 7.90 -33.94
N GLY A 189 -16.75 8.73 -33.95
CA GLY A 189 -15.68 8.68 -32.96
C GLY A 189 -14.53 7.72 -33.29
N SER A 190 -13.31 8.17 -33.03
CA SER A 190 -12.12 7.32 -33.02
C SER A 190 -11.93 6.81 -31.59
N VAL A 191 -11.74 5.50 -31.39
CA VAL A 191 -11.60 4.89 -30.05
C VAL A 191 -10.19 4.32 -29.88
N ALA A 192 -9.60 4.45 -28.70
CA ALA A 192 -8.38 3.75 -28.32
C ALA A 192 -8.64 2.89 -27.08
N PHE A 193 -7.81 1.88 -26.82
CA PHE A 193 -8.01 0.94 -25.71
C PHE A 193 -6.79 0.92 -24.81
N ILE A 194 -7.06 0.87 -23.51
CA ILE A 194 -6.06 0.77 -22.45
C ILE A 194 -6.48 -0.31 -21.47
N TYR A 195 -5.55 -0.77 -20.65
CA TYR A 195 -5.82 -1.67 -19.55
C TYR A 195 -4.92 -1.35 -18.37
N ARG A 196 -5.25 -1.87 -17.19
CA ARG A 196 -4.42 -1.80 -15.99
C ARG A 196 -4.57 -3.06 -15.16
N TYR A 197 -3.63 -3.25 -14.25
CA TYR A 197 -3.69 -4.30 -13.25
C TYR A 197 -4.31 -3.77 -11.96
N VAL A 198 -5.03 -4.62 -11.26
CA VAL A 198 -5.42 -4.42 -9.87
C VAL A 198 -4.82 -5.57 -9.08
N TYR A 199 -3.96 -5.23 -8.12
CA TYR A 199 -3.23 -6.20 -7.31
C TYR A 199 -4.10 -6.77 -6.19
N LEU A 200 -3.62 -7.83 -5.55
CA LEU A 200 -4.31 -8.53 -4.44
C LEU A 200 -4.75 -7.60 -3.30
N ASP A 201 -3.99 -6.53 -3.02
CA ASP A 201 -4.32 -5.53 -2.00
C ASP A 201 -5.25 -4.41 -2.51
N HIS A 202 -5.94 -4.63 -3.64
CA HIS A 202 -6.84 -3.68 -4.31
C HIS A 202 -6.19 -2.40 -4.83
N GLU A 203 -4.89 -2.44 -5.06
CA GLU A 203 -4.12 -1.33 -5.60
C GLU A 203 -4.17 -1.34 -7.13
N PRO A 204 -4.66 -0.30 -7.80
CA PRO A 204 -4.57 -0.20 -9.24
C PRO A 204 -3.16 0.24 -9.67
N SER A 205 -2.61 -0.36 -10.72
CA SER A 205 -1.49 0.23 -11.45
C SER A 205 -1.95 1.39 -12.34
N THR A 206 -0.96 2.13 -12.83
CA THR A 206 -1.17 3.09 -13.92
C THR A 206 -1.66 2.36 -15.18
N TRP A 207 -2.43 3.09 -16.00
CA TRP A 207 -2.89 2.61 -17.29
C TRP A 207 -1.73 2.27 -18.25
N SER A 208 -1.97 1.29 -19.11
CA SER A 208 -1.08 0.94 -20.21
C SER A 208 -0.96 2.08 -21.22
N ILE A 209 0.01 1.94 -22.13
CA ILE A 209 0.06 2.73 -23.36
C ILE A 209 -1.24 2.48 -24.16
N PRO A 210 -1.90 3.53 -24.68
CA PRO A 210 -3.07 3.37 -25.53
C PRO A 210 -2.77 2.56 -26.80
N SER A 211 -3.69 1.69 -27.19
CA SER A 211 -3.63 0.96 -28.44
C SER A 211 -3.77 1.90 -29.65
N ARG A 212 -3.45 1.36 -30.83
CA ARG A 212 -3.68 2.05 -32.10
C ARG A 212 -5.17 2.40 -32.20
N SER A 213 -5.51 3.66 -32.48
CA SER A 213 -6.92 4.04 -32.49
C SER A 213 -7.68 3.33 -33.62
N THR A 214 -8.88 2.82 -33.30
CA THR A 214 -9.82 2.36 -34.31
C THR A 214 -10.47 3.59 -34.92
N LEU A 215 -10.10 3.87 -36.18
CA LEU A 215 -10.75 4.92 -36.95
C LEU A 215 -12.18 4.54 -37.29
N PRO A 216 -13.07 5.53 -37.48
CA PRO A 216 -14.46 5.28 -37.85
C PRO A 216 -14.62 4.48 -39.14
N ASN A 217 -15.78 3.84 -39.30
CA ASN A 217 -16.10 3.02 -40.47
C ASN A 217 -16.06 3.79 -41.80
N TRP A 218 -16.54 5.04 -41.82
CA TRP A 218 -16.52 5.90 -43.01
C TRP A 218 -15.10 6.24 -43.49
N TYR A 219 -14.09 6.15 -42.61
CA TYR A 219 -12.71 6.45 -42.98
C TYR A 219 -12.12 5.40 -43.93
N PHE A 220 -12.56 4.14 -43.81
CA PHE A 220 -12.05 3.01 -44.62
C PHE A 220 -13.12 2.27 -45.43
N GLY A 221 -14.39 2.66 -45.33
CA GLY A 221 -15.51 1.96 -45.98
C GLY A 221 -15.78 0.57 -45.41
N GLU A 222 -15.25 0.26 -44.23
CA GLU A 222 -15.40 -1.03 -43.55
C GLU A 222 -16.71 -1.09 -42.76
N LYS A 223 -17.32 -2.28 -42.67
CA LYS A 223 -18.46 -2.54 -41.79
C LYS A 223 -17.97 -3.36 -40.59
N CYS A 224 -17.92 -2.75 -39.41
CA CYS A 224 -17.69 -3.45 -38.14
C CYS A 224 -18.74 -3.07 -37.09
N ASP A 225 -19.11 -4.04 -36.24
CA ASP A 225 -20.05 -3.89 -35.12
C ASP A 225 -19.40 -4.23 -33.77
N GLN A 226 -18.17 -4.76 -33.78
CA GLN A 226 -17.43 -5.14 -32.59
C GLN A 226 -15.92 -4.93 -32.78
N VAL A 227 -15.22 -4.58 -31.70
CA VAL A 227 -13.75 -4.59 -31.64
C VAL A 227 -13.31 -5.62 -30.62
N LYS A 228 -12.54 -6.60 -31.08
CA LYS A 228 -11.82 -7.53 -30.20
C LYS A 228 -10.54 -6.85 -29.75
N VAL A 229 -10.31 -6.80 -28.44
CA VAL A 229 -9.05 -6.34 -27.84
C VAL A 229 -8.35 -7.50 -27.16
N GLU A 230 -7.03 -7.53 -27.28
CA GLU A 230 -6.20 -8.65 -26.90
C GLU A 230 -4.92 -8.16 -26.21
N ILE A 231 -4.55 -8.79 -25.09
CA ILE A 231 -3.23 -8.57 -24.48
C ILE A 231 -2.16 -9.30 -25.32
N PRO A 232 -1.05 -8.63 -25.69
CA PRO A 232 0.02 -9.27 -26.45
C PRO A 232 0.61 -10.49 -25.73
N LEU A 233 0.91 -11.56 -26.48
CA LEU A 233 1.44 -12.82 -25.93
C LEU A 233 2.78 -12.70 -25.18
N HIS A 234 3.52 -11.62 -25.41
CA HIS A 234 4.80 -11.35 -24.75
C HIS A 234 4.66 -10.42 -23.53
N GLU A 235 3.46 -9.98 -23.19
CA GLU A 235 3.19 -9.33 -21.89
C GLU A 235 3.24 -10.38 -20.79
N THR A 236 4.07 -10.15 -19.78
CA THR A 236 4.15 -11.01 -18.59
C THR A 236 3.37 -10.35 -17.47
N ILE A 237 2.26 -10.98 -17.07
CA ILE A 237 1.42 -10.50 -15.98
C ILE A 237 2.06 -10.87 -14.64
N PRO A 238 2.22 -9.93 -13.70
CA PRO A 238 2.74 -10.24 -12.36
C PRO A 238 1.86 -11.25 -11.60
N GLU A 239 2.49 -12.09 -10.79
CA GLU A 239 1.80 -13.12 -10.02
C GLU A 239 0.85 -12.56 -8.96
N ASP A 240 1.06 -11.35 -8.47
CA ASP A 240 0.23 -10.71 -7.45
C ASP A 240 -0.94 -9.88 -8.03
N VAL A 241 -1.22 -10.01 -9.32
CA VAL A 241 -2.40 -9.40 -9.96
C VAL A 241 -3.66 -10.20 -9.65
N ALA A 242 -4.68 -9.51 -9.13
CA ALA A 242 -5.99 -10.06 -8.82
C ALA A 242 -7.02 -9.81 -9.92
N GLU A 243 -6.99 -8.64 -10.56
CA GLU A 243 -7.90 -8.29 -11.65
C GLU A 243 -7.20 -7.51 -12.77
N ILE A 244 -7.74 -7.62 -13.98
CA ILE A 244 -7.34 -6.82 -15.14
C ILE A 244 -8.55 -6.02 -15.60
N HIS A 245 -8.41 -4.70 -15.68
CA HIS A 245 -9.48 -3.82 -16.14
C HIS A 245 -9.19 -3.35 -17.55
N PHE A 246 -10.09 -3.61 -18.50
CA PHE A 246 -10.02 -3.09 -19.86
C PHE A 246 -10.89 -1.85 -19.99
N ALA A 247 -10.35 -0.79 -20.59
CA ALA A 247 -11.06 0.45 -20.81
C ALA A 247 -10.91 0.97 -22.25
N ALA A 248 -11.93 1.70 -22.68
CA ALA A 248 -12.00 2.39 -23.96
C ALA A 248 -11.89 3.90 -23.72
N ILE A 249 -11.08 4.57 -24.54
CA ILE A 249 -10.90 6.01 -24.58
C ILE A 249 -11.57 6.52 -25.86
N ASP A 250 -12.53 7.41 -25.72
CA ASP A 250 -13.02 8.21 -26.84
C ASP A 250 -11.98 9.29 -27.17
N LYS A 251 -11.47 9.31 -28.41
CA LYS A 251 -10.44 10.29 -28.83
C LYS A 251 -11.01 11.68 -29.11
N GLU A 252 -12.33 11.83 -29.21
CA GLU A 252 -12.98 13.13 -29.36
C GLU A 252 -13.19 13.80 -28.00
N THR A 253 -13.74 13.06 -27.03
CA THR A 253 -14.09 13.59 -25.70
C THR A 253 -13.06 13.31 -24.61
N TRP A 254 -12.08 12.43 -24.87
CA TRP A 254 -11.14 11.88 -23.89
C TRP A 254 -11.80 11.12 -22.73
N ALA A 255 -13.09 10.78 -22.84
CA ALA A 255 -13.79 9.99 -21.85
C ALA A 255 -13.21 8.56 -21.80
N THR A 256 -12.93 8.08 -20.59
CA THR A 256 -12.45 6.71 -20.33
C THR A 256 -13.54 5.89 -19.64
N VAL A 257 -13.89 4.76 -20.23
CA VAL A 257 -14.90 3.83 -19.69
C VAL A 257 -14.33 2.43 -19.59
N ILE A 258 -14.38 1.86 -18.38
CA ILE A 258 -14.06 0.45 -18.15
C ILE A 258 -15.25 -0.39 -18.63
N PHE A 259 -15.02 -1.27 -19.60
CA PHE A 259 -16.07 -2.09 -20.20
C PHE A 259 -15.95 -3.58 -19.87
N GLU A 260 -14.77 -4.04 -19.43
CA GLU A 260 -14.55 -5.43 -19.01
C GLU A 260 -13.61 -5.46 -17.80
N LYS A 261 -13.92 -6.35 -16.84
CA LYS A 261 -13.05 -6.66 -15.70
C LYS A 261 -12.85 -8.16 -15.66
N VAL A 262 -11.62 -8.61 -15.78
CA VAL A 262 -11.26 -10.03 -15.70
C VAL A 262 -10.65 -10.30 -14.33
N LYS A 263 -11.33 -11.09 -13.51
CA LYS A 263 -10.82 -11.47 -12.19
C LYS A 263 -10.10 -12.80 -12.24
N ARG A 264 -8.97 -12.89 -11.54
CA ARG A 264 -8.20 -14.12 -11.41
C ARG A 264 -8.99 -15.23 -10.72
N SER A 265 -9.82 -14.90 -9.75
CA SER A 265 -10.71 -15.85 -9.07
C SER A 265 -11.72 -16.53 -10.01
N GLU A 266 -12.10 -15.87 -11.10
CA GLU A 266 -13.08 -16.39 -12.07
C GLU A 266 -12.42 -17.20 -13.19
N LYS A 267 -11.18 -16.87 -13.54
CA LYS A 267 -10.45 -17.49 -14.65
C LYS A 267 -9.00 -17.81 -14.26
N PRO A 268 -8.75 -18.64 -13.22
CA PRO A 268 -7.42 -18.86 -12.66
C PRO A 268 -6.44 -19.42 -13.70
N ASP A 269 -6.92 -20.30 -14.58
CA ASP A 269 -6.12 -20.93 -15.64
C ASP A 269 -5.51 -19.92 -16.62
N GLN A 270 -6.13 -18.74 -16.77
CA GLN A 270 -5.61 -17.69 -17.66
C GLN A 270 -4.42 -16.93 -17.06
N PHE A 271 -4.22 -17.02 -15.75
CA PHE A 271 -3.17 -16.32 -14.99
C PHE A 271 -2.00 -17.24 -14.58
N MET A 272 -1.97 -18.50 -15.04
CA MET A 272 -0.87 -19.45 -14.77
C MET A 272 0.07 -19.52 -15.99
N ASP A 273 1.37 -19.32 -15.77
CA ASP A 273 2.51 -19.45 -16.69
C ASP A 273 2.23 -19.25 -18.20
N HIS A 274 2.45 -18.03 -18.70
CA HIS A 274 2.29 -17.65 -20.11
C HIS A 274 3.31 -18.33 -21.04
N PRO A 275 2.87 -18.84 -22.20
CA PRO A 275 2.80 -17.98 -23.39
C PRO A 275 1.60 -18.23 -24.32
N GLY A 276 0.57 -18.98 -23.89
CA GLY A 276 -0.50 -19.46 -24.79
C GLY A 276 -1.87 -18.77 -24.68
N THR A 277 -2.14 -18.06 -23.59
CA THR A 277 -3.51 -17.60 -23.29
C THR A 277 -3.67 -16.11 -23.56
N LEU A 278 -4.33 -15.80 -24.68
CA LEU A 278 -4.74 -14.43 -25.02
C LEU A 278 -5.91 -14.00 -24.14
N PHE A 279 -5.66 -13.08 -23.20
CA PHE A 279 -6.73 -12.30 -22.60
C PHE A 279 -7.41 -11.49 -23.70
N LYS A 280 -8.72 -11.71 -23.86
CA LYS A 280 -9.52 -11.08 -24.89
C LYS A 280 -10.78 -10.48 -24.29
N ALA A 281 -11.10 -9.28 -24.73
CA ALA A 281 -12.35 -8.60 -24.41
C ALA A 281 -12.98 -8.06 -25.69
N TYR A 282 -14.29 -7.83 -25.66
CA TYR A 282 -15.04 -7.39 -26.82
C TYR A 282 -15.76 -6.09 -26.52
N PHE A 283 -15.46 -5.06 -27.29
CA PHE A 283 -16.09 -3.75 -27.18
C PHE A 283 -17.13 -3.58 -28.29
N ASN A 284 -18.36 -3.27 -27.89
CA ASN A 284 -19.52 -3.15 -28.79
C ASN A 284 -19.95 -1.68 -29.02
N GLY A 285 -19.07 -0.71 -28.76
CA GLY A 285 -19.35 0.71 -29.02
C GLY A 285 -20.21 1.42 -27.97
N GLN A 286 -20.66 0.74 -26.92
CA GLN A 286 -21.43 1.38 -25.84
C GLN A 286 -20.48 1.93 -24.76
N PHE A 287 -20.35 3.26 -24.69
CA PHE A 287 -19.81 3.96 -23.52
C PHE A 287 -20.83 3.98 -22.36
N ASN A 288 -21.37 2.82 -22.02
CA ASN A 288 -22.32 2.67 -20.93
C ASN A 288 -21.56 2.28 -19.66
N GLY A 289 -21.06 3.29 -18.96
CA GLY A 289 -20.40 3.13 -17.67
C GLY A 289 -20.12 4.50 -17.03
N PRO A 290 -19.94 4.58 -15.71
CA PRO A 290 -19.51 5.83 -15.08
C PRO A 290 -18.14 6.20 -15.66
N ALA A 291 -18.01 7.45 -16.12
CA ALA A 291 -16.72 7.98 -16.55
C ALA A 291 -15.73 7.84 -15.39
N VAL A 292 -14.57 7.25 -15.66
CA VAL A 292 -13.48 7.20 -14.69
C VAL A 292 -12.67 8.49 -14.88
N PRO A 293 -12.43 9.28 -13.81
CA PRO A 293 -11.58 10.47 -13.89
C PRO A 293 -10.14 10.14 -14.29
#